data_AF-A0A9D9V381-F1
#
_entry.id   AF-A0A9D9V381-F1
#
_cell.length_a   1.000
_cell.length_b   1.000
_cell.length_c   1.000
_cell.angle_alpha   90.00
_cell.angle_beta   90.00
_cell.angle_gamma   90.00
#
_symmetry.space_group_name_H-M   'P 1'
#
loop_
_entity.id
_entity.type
_entity.pdbx_description
1 polymer ?
#
loop_
_entity_poly.entity_id
_entity_poly.type
_entity_poly.pdbx_seq_one_letter_code
_entity_poly.pdbx_strand_id
1 'polypeptide(L)'
;MDPLSVITSVNKVALFFFVLVLGFVVYEFVMYLKENRKFEKPTVPQFNPNNIASNTFTTVVAPVKKAHTLNPHKKNRLLPLLISTLILILLGGLVLFYVPSTTSTPARLKDEKPTILDEGIGIYSPDWRDIPTSQLNEYKNKLVFITLKNSGGSNIDKARIRVNAIDWATNQETLLFNKELNLYYIKYVIASDSARLRIQGQLHDMVSGWPE
;
A
#
# COMPACT_ATOMS: atom_id res chain seq x y z
N MET A 1 -15.07 15.57 3.49
CA MET A 1 -14.43 14.38 2.91
C MET A 1 -15.25 13.19 3.33
N ASP A 2 -15.66 12.36 2.39
CA ASP A 2 -16.44 11.15 2.71
C ASP A 2 -15.48 10.12 3.35
N PRO A 3 -15.65 9.73 4.61
CA PRO A 3 -14.72 8.81 5.28
C PRO A 3 -14.64 7.45 4.57
N LEU A 4 -15.68 7.08 3.82
CA LEU A 4 -15.71 5.86 3.02
C LEU A 4 -14.78 5.92 1.80
N SER A 5 -14.53 7.11 1.23
CA SER A 5 -13.64 7.23 0.05
C SER A 5 -12.17 6.98 0.41
N VAL A 6 -11.78 7.33 1.63
CA VAL A 6 -10.43 7.06 2.17
C VAL A 6 -10.21 5.57 2.36
N ILE A 7 -11.24 4.80 2.73
CA ILE A 7 -11.12 3.35 2.91
C ILE A 7 -10.94 2.65 1.54
N THR A 8 -11.60 3.15 0.48
CA THR A 8 -11.48 2.58 -0.86
C THR A 8 -10.15 2.86 -1.56
N SER A 9 -9.42 3.91 -1.16
CA SER A 9 -8.13 4.26 -1.75
C SER A 9 -6.95 3.47 -1.18
N VAL A 10 -7.15 2.76 -0.06
CA VAL A 10 -6.10 2.00 0.61
C VAL A 10 -5.93 0.62 -0.03
N ASN A 11 -4.69 0.16 -0.16
CA ASN A 11 -4.38 -1.16 -0.69
C ASN A 11 -5.07 -2.27 0.15
N LYS A 12 -5.85 -3.13 -0.51
CA LYS A 12 -6.61 -4.23 0.12
C LYS A 12 -5.73 -5.16 0.96
N VAL A 13 -4.49 -5.39 0.54
CA VAL A 13 -3.51 -6.21 1.28
C VAL A 13 -3.07 -5.52 2.56
N ALA A 14 -2.82 -4.20 2.51
CA ALA A 14 -2.45 -3.42 3.69
C ALA A 14 -3.60 -3.35 4.71
N LEU A 15 -4.85 -3.23 4.22
CA LEU A 15 -6.04 -3.24 5.07
C LEU A 15 -6.19 -4.58 5.82
N PHE A 16 -5.93 -5.70 5.14
CA PHE A 16 -5.96 -7.03 5.75
C PHE A 16 -4.95 -7.15 6.91
N PHE A 17 -3.69 -6.75 6.69
CA PHE A 17 -2.66 -6.77 7.73
C PHE A 17 -2.98 -5.80 8.88
N PHE A 18 -3.56 -4.64 8.59
CA PHE A 18 -3.98 -3.69 9.61
C PHE A 18 -5.02 -4.31 10.56
N VAL A 19 -6.04 -4.98 10.03
CA VAL A 19 -7.07 -5.65 10.84
C VAL A 19 -6.45 -6.77 11.69
N LEU A 20 -5.52 -7.53 11.13
CA LEU A 20 -4.80 -8.60 11.83
C LEU A 20 -4.01 -8.06 13.03
N VAL A 21 -3.23 -7.00 12.82
CA VAL A 21 -2.44 -6.38 13.89
C VAL A 21 -3.34 -5.70 14.93
N LEU A 22 -4.41 -5.04 14.51
CA LEU A 22 -5.40 -4.44 15.42
C LEU A 22 -6.02 -5.50 16.33
N GLY A 23 -6.35 -6.67 15.79
CA GLY A 23 -6.84 -7.82 16.57
C GLY A 23 -5.87 -8.26 17.66
N PHE A 24 -4.57 -8.34 17.34
CA PHE A 24 -3.52 -8.65 18.32
C PHE A 24 -3.43 -7.59 19.43
N VAL A 25 -3.52 -6.31 19.09
CA VAL A 25 -3.48 -5.22 20.07
C VAL A 25 -4.68 -5.27 21.01
N VAL A 26 -5.89 -5.49 20.47
CA VAL A 26 -7.09 -5.64 21.31
C VAL A 26 -6.99 -6.86 22.22
N TYR A 27 -6.47 -7.98 21.70
CA TYR A 27 -6.26 -9.19 22.49
C TYR A 27 -5.33 -8.96 23.68
N GLU A 28 -4.16 -8.36 23.45
CA GLU A 28 -3.19 -8.00 24.49
C GLU A 28 -3.82 -7.05 25.52
N PHE A 29 -4.59 -6.05 25.06
CA PHE A 29 -5.26 -5.11 25.94
C PHE A 29 -6.30 -5.78 26.84
N VAL A 30 -7.11 -6.69 26.30
CA VAL A 30 -8.09 -7.47 27.06
C VAL A 30 -7.40 -8.39 28.07
N MET A 31 -6.32 -9.06 27.66
CA MET A 31 -5.54 -9.93 28.55
C MET A 31 -4.93 -9.13 29.71
N TYR A 32 -4.39 -7.95 29.42
CA TYR A 32 -3.86 -7.02 30.42
C TYR A 32 -4.92 -6.59 31.44
N LEU A 33 -6.11 -6.20 30.98
CA LEU A 33 -7.24 -5.86 31.86
C LEU A 33 -7.65 -7.03 32.76
N LYS A 34 -7.56 -8.27 32.25
CA LYS A 34 -7.88 -9.49 33.00
C LYS A 34 -6.83 -9.81 34.06
N GLU A 35 -5.55 -9.57 33.79
CA GLU A 35 -4.45 -9.83 34.72
C GLU A 35 -4.48 -8.87 35.92
N ASN A 36 -4.84 -7.59 35.70
CA ASN A 36 -4.96 -6.59 36.78
C ASN A 36 -6.08 -6.86 37.79
N ARG A 37 -6.99 -7.79 37.53
CA ARG A 37 -8.08 -8.15 38.47
C ARG A 37 -7.68 -9.20 39.51
N LYS A 38 -6.49 -9.81 39.42
CA LYS A 38 -6.07 -10.93 40.29
C LYS A 38 -5.10 -10.56 41.42
N PHE A 39 -5.12 -9.32 41.91
CA PHE A 39 -4.39 -8.96 43.13
C PHE A 39 -5.15 -9.40 44.39
N GLU A 40 -5.32 -10.71 44.59
CA GLU A 40 -5.71 -11.23 45.90
C GLU A 40 -4.52 -11.05 46.85
N LYS A 41 -4.75 -10.33 47.95
CA LYS A 41 -3.71 -10.10 48.96
C LYS A 41 -3.33 -11.47 49.56
N PRO A 42 -2.03 -11.81 49.67
CA PRO A 42 -1.63 -13.06 50.27
C PRO A 42 -2.19 -13.15 51.70
N THR A 43 -2.87 -14.25 52.02
CA THR A 43 -3.39 -14.51 53.36
C THR A 43 -2.21 -14.77 54.27
N VAL A 44 -1.80 -13.75 55.03
CA VAL A 44 -0.74 -13.90 56.03
C VAL A 44 -1.32 -14.75 57.17
N PRO A 45 -0.66 -15.88 57.54
CA PRO A 45 -1.09 -16.67 58.68
C PRO A 45 -1.08 -15.82 59.95
N GLN A 46 -2.18 -15.81 60.68
CA GLN A 46 -2.22 -15.15 61.99
C GLN A 46 -1.47 -16.03 62.99
N PHE A 47 -0.34 -15.55 63.47
CA PHE A 47 0.39 -16.21 64.56
C PHE A 47 -0.43 -16.05 65.85
N ASN A 48 -0.93 -17.17 66.38
CA ASN A 48 -1.64 -17.20 67.66
C ASN A 48 -0.61 -17.22 68.81
N PRO A 49 -0.51 -16.14 69.62
CA PRO A 49 0.47 -16.05 70.71
C PRO A 49 0.17 -17.00 71.88
N ASN A 50 -1.00 -17.66 71.90
CA ASN A 50 -1.42 -18.49 73.03
C ASN A 50 -0.90 -19.94 72.97
N ASN A 51 -0.10 -20.30 71.96
CA ASN A 51 0.40 -21.67 71.77
C ASN A 51 1.93 -21.73 71.66
N ILE A 52 2.62 -21.00 72.54
CA ILE A 52 4.09 -21.03 72.65
C ILE A 52 4.47 -22.21 73.54
N ALA A 53 4.73 -23.37 72.92
CA ALA A 53 5.53 -24.41 73.58
C ALA A 53 6.94 -23.84 73.82
N SER A 54 7.39 -23.85 75.07
CA SER A 54 8.71 -23.39 75.49
C SER A 54 9.79 -24.30 74.90
N ASN A 55 10.26 -23.97 73.71
CA ASN A 55 11.43 -24.60 73.11
C ASN A 55 12.64 -23.69 73.35
N THR A 56 13.58 -24.17 74.16
CA THR A 56 14.87 -23.52 74.36
C THR A 56 15.68 -23.65 73.07
N PHE A 57 15.87 -22.53 72.35
CA PHE A 57 16.69 -22.50 71.15
C PHE A 57 18.14 -22.21 71.52
N THR A 58 19.04 -23.15 71.22
CA THR A 58 20.48 -22.92 71.25
C THR A 58 20.89 -22.13 70.01
N THR A 59 21.36 -20.91 70.19
CA THR A 59 21.78 -20.02 69.10
C THR A 59 23.08 -20.53 68.49
N VAL A 60 22.99 -21.37 67.46
CA VAL A 60 24.13 -21.62 66.57
C VAL A 60 24.25 -20.42 65.66
N VAL A 61 25.24 -19.56 65.90
CA VAL A 61 25.57 -18.43 65.02
C VAL A 61 26.19 -19.01 63.74
N ALA A 62 25.34 -19.42 62.81
CA ALA A 62 25.76 -19.67 61.44
C ALA A 62 26.12 -18.32 60.79
N PRO A 63 27.23 -18.22 60.03
CA PRO A 63 27.54 -17.00 59.30
C PRO A 63 26.38 -16.68 58.37
N VAL A 64 25.76 -15.52 58.59
CA VAL A 64 24.70 -14.97 57.74
C VAL A 64 25.27 -14.81 56.34
N LYS A 65 25.10 -15.83 55.49
CA LYS A 65 25.14 -15.62 54.04
C LYS A 65 24.02 -14.62 53.80
N LYS A 66 24.41 -13.38 53.50
CA LYS A 66 23.51 -12.29 53.12
C LYS A 66 22.45 -12.91 52.21
N ALA A 67 21.21 -12.96 52.70
CA ALA A 67 20.10 -13.36 51.87
C ALA A 67 20.13 -12.41 50.67
N HIS A 68 20.47 -12.95 49.49
CA HIS A 68 20.24 -12.21 48.27
C HIS A 68 18.73 -11.99 48.23
N THR A 69 18.31 -10.78 48.58
CA THR A 69 16.99 -10.28 48.28
C THR A 69 16.87 -10.32 46.77
N LEU A 70 16.32 -11.41 46.25
CA LEU A 70 15.78 -11.44 44.91
C LEU A 70 14.62 -10.44 44.95
N ASN A 71 14.92 -9.17 44.69
CA ASN A 71 13.91 -8.20 44.36
C ASN A 71 13.08 -8.85 43.25
N PRO A 72 11.77 -9.09 43.46
CA PRO A 72 10.94 -9.59 42.38
C PRO A 72 11.01 -8.52 41.31
N HIS A 73 11.74 -8.81 40.23
CA HIS A 73 11.88 -7.90 39.11
C HIS A 73 10.48 -7.77 38.54
N LYS A 74 9.75 -6.75 38.98
CA LYS A 74 8.41 -6.42 38.52
C LYS A 74 8.59 -6.02 37.06
N LYS A 75 8.57 -7.02 36.16
CA LYS A 75 8.71 -6.81 34.71
C LYS A 75 7.55 -5.90 34.35
N ASN A 76 7.85 -4.64 34.09
CA ASN A 76 6.88 -3.64 33.67
C ASN A 76 6.40 -4.02 32.27
N ARG A 77 5.45 -4.96 32.19
CA ARG A 77 4.82 -5.42 30.95
C ARG A 77 4.05 -4.31 30.23
N LEU A 78 3.78 -3.19 30.92
CA LEU A 78 3.24 -1.96 30.33
C LEU A 78 4.20 -1.28 29.35
N LEU A 79 5.52 -1.35 29.60
CA LEU A 79 6.50 -0.66 28.77
C LEU A 79 6.54 -1.19 27.31
N PRO A 80 6.60 -2.52 27.05
CA PRO A 80 6.54 -3.01 25.68
C PRO A 80 5.19 -2.73 25.00
N LEU A 81 4.07 -2.72 25.75
CA LEU A 81 2.76 -2.35 25.21
C LEU A 81 2.74 -0.89 24.73
N LEU A 82 3.25 0.04 25.56
CA LEU A 82 3.31 1.46 25.24
C LEU A 82 4.22 1.74 24.03
N ILE A 83 5.37 1.07 23.98
CA ILE A 83 6.30 1.14 22.84
C ILE A 83 5.65 0.58 21.57
N SER A 84 4.97 -0.57 21.65
CA SER A 84 4.26 -1.17 20.51
C SER A 84 3.17 -0.25 19.97
N THR A 85 2.36 0.35 20.83
CA THR A 85 1.29 1.27 20.43
C THR A 85 1.87 2.53 19.80
N LEU A 86 2.96 3.08 20.35
CA LEU A 86 3.65 4.25 19.80
C LEU A 86 4.20 3.96 18.40
N ILE A 87 4.85 2.80 18.21
CA ILE A 87 5.36 2.35 16.91
C ILE A 87 4.20 2.19 15.91
N LEU A 88 3.06 1.64 16.33
CA LEU A 88 1.89 1.47 15.47
C LEU A 88 1.32 2.82 15.01
N ILE A 89 1.25 3.80 15.91
CA ILE A 89 0.79 5.16 15.60
C ILE A 89 1.78 5.85 14.65
N LEU A 90 3.09 5.69 14.87
CA LEU A 90 4.13 6.26 14.03
C LEU A 90 4.10 5.66 12.61
N LEU A 91 4.02 4.34 12.48
CA LEU A 91 3.91 3.66 11.19
C LEU A 91 2.57 3.98 10.50
N GLY A 92 1.47 3.98 11.22
CA GLY A 92 0.15 4.33 10.69
C GLY A 92 0.11 5.79 10.20
N GLY A 93 0.68 6.72 10.97
CA GLY A 93 0.85 8.11 10.57
C GLY A 93 1.74 8.23 9.34
N LEU A 94 2.88 7.54 9.32
CA LEU A 94 3.79 7.56 8.18
C LEU A 94 3.10 7.04 6.92
N VAL A 95 2.33 5.96 6.98
CA VAL A 95 1.52 5.48 5.85
C VAL A 95 0.49 6.51 5.40
N LEU A 96 -0.17 7.22 6.31
CA LEU A 96 -1.14 8.27 5.95
C LEU A 96 -0.48 9.51 5.32
N PHE A 97 0.73 9.87 5.74
CA PHE A 97 1.49 11.01 5.19
C PHE A 97 2.30 10.66 3.93
N TYR A 98 2.72 9.41 3.77
CA TYR A 98 3.45 8.88 2.61
C TYR A 98 2.57 8.11 1.64
N VAL A 99 1.24 8.23 1.68
CA VAL A 99 0.47 7.96 0.46
C VAL A 99 0.96 9.01 -0.54
N PRO A 100 1.76 8.67 -1.56
CA PRO A 100 2.08 9.65 -2.57
C PRO A 100 0.74 10.09 -3.12
N SER A 101 0.46 11.39 -3.05
CA SER A 101 -0.61 12.04 -3.77
C SER A 101 -0.37 11.79 -5.26
N THR A 102 -0.66 10.58 -5.71
CA THR A 102 -0.84 10.19 -7.10
C THR A 102 -2.23 10.64 -7.57
N THR A 103 -2.81 11.65 -6.92
CA THR A 103 -3.41 12.72 -7.70
C THR A 103 -2.29 13.41 -8.46
N SER A 104 -1.90 12.80 -9.58
CA SER A 104 -1.48 13.55 -10.74
C SER A 104 -2.59 14.56 -10.98
N THR A 105 -2.47 15.76 -10.38
CA THR A 105 -3.20 16.93 -10.83
C THR A 105 -2.93 16.95 -12.32
N PRO A 106 -3.94 16.71 -13.20
CA PRO A 106 -3.70 16.86 -14.61
C PRO A 106 -3.26 18.30 -14.74
N ALA A 107 -1.97 18.53 -15.03
CA ALA A 107 -1.47 19.84 -15.36
C ALA A 107 -2.48 20.37 -16.37
N ARG A 108 -3.15 21.47 -16.03
CA ARG A 108 -4.12 22.12 -16.91
C ARG A 108 -3.32 22.50 -18.13
N LEU A 109 -3.30 21.61 -19.13
CA LEU A 109 -2.58 21.79 -20.38
C LEU A 109 -3.22 23.03 -20.97
N LYS A 110 -2.44 24.10 -20.98
CA LYS A 110 -2.71 25.35 -21.70
C LYS A 110 -3.23 24.95 -23.08
N ASP A 111 -4.33 25.55 -23.54
CA ASP A 111 -5.12 25.16 -24.71
C ASP A 111 -4.31 24.95 -26.00
N GLU A 112 -3.57 23.86 -26.09
CA GLU A 112 -2.76 23.47 -27.24
C GLU A 112 -3.53 22.42 -28.03
N LYS A 113 -3.56 22.54 -29.36
CA LYS A 113 -4.32 21.66 -30.25
C LYS A 113 -3.94 20.19 -30.02
N PRO A 114 -4.83 19.22 -30.27
CA PRO A 114 -4.48 17.81 -30.20
C PRO A 114 -3.37 17.53 -31.23
N THR A 115 -2.14 17.40 -30.75
CA THR A 115 -0.98 17.05 -31.57
C THR A 115 -0.76 15.56 -31.44
N ILE A 116 -1.08 14.81 -32.50
CA ILE A 116 -0.62 13.43 -32.68
C ILE A 116 0.84 13.57 -33.11
N LEU A 117 1.77 13.12 -32.25
CA LEU A 117 3.19 13.43 -32.41
C LEU A 117 3.99 12.39 -33.21
N ASP A 118 3.38 11.28 -33.65
CA ASP A 118 4.08 10.23 -34.41
C ASP A 118 3.30 9.74 -35.62
N GLU A 119 4.03 9.51 -36.72
CA GLU A 119 3.55 8.78 -37.89
C GLU A 119 3.25 7.33 -37.48
N GLY A 120 2.00 6.89 -37.70
CA GLY A 120 1.57 5.52 -37.39
C GLY A 120 0.76 5.36 -36.11
N ILE A 121 0.46 6.43 -35.38
CA ILE A 121 -0.57 6.40 -34.33
C ILE A 121 -1.96 6.41 -34.97
N GLY A 122 -2.84 5.52 -34.51
CA GLY A 122 -4.24 5.44 -34.94
C GLY A 122 -5.19 5.26 -33.75
N ILE A 123 -6.48 5.52 -33.97
CA ILE A 123 -7.53 5.31 -32.98
C ILE A 123 -8.59 4.43 -33.64
N TYR A 124 -8.90 3.29 -33.03
CA TYR A 124 -9.84 2.33 -33.55
C TYR A 124 -10.98 2.09 -32.57
N SER A 125 -12.15 1.79 -33.10
CA SER A 125 -13.26 1.24 -32.31
C SER A 125 -12.94 -0.19 -31.87
N PRO A 126 -13.70 -0.76 -30.90
CA PRO A 126 -13.59 -2.16 -30.54
C PRO A 126 -13.78 -3.14 -31.72
N ASP A 127 -14.47 -2.69 -32.76
CA ASP A 127 -14.71 -3.44 -34.01
C ASP A 127 -13.58 -3.24 -35.05
N TRP A 128 -12.43 -2.65 -34.65
CA TRP A 128 -11.30 -2.35 -35.55
C TRP A 128 -11.63 -1.43 -36.73
N ARG A 129 -12.65 -0.58 -36.59
CA ARG A 129 -12.89 0.54 -37.52
C ARG A 129 -12.09 1.75 -37.07
N ASP A 130 -11.33 2.34 -38.00
CA ASP A 130 -10.59 3.57 -37.79
C ASP A 130 -11.54 4.73 -37.41
N ILE A 131 -11.14 5.51 -36.41
CA ILE A 131 -11.90 6.65 -35.88
C ILE A 131 -11.11 7.91 -36.20
N PRO A 132 -11.58 8.73 -37.15
CA PRO A 132 -10.97 10.02 -37.43
C PRO A 132 -10.99 10.91 -36.19
N THR A 133 -9.92 11.70 -36.00
CA THR A 133 -9.81 12.64 -34.87
C THR A 133 -10.99 13.62 -34.78
N SER A 134 -11.64 13.93 -35.91
CA SER A 134 -12.85 14.78 -35.96
C SER A 134 -14.07 14.15 -35.27
N GLN A 135 -14.16 12.83 -35.24
CA GLN A 135 -15.28 12.07 -34.65
C GLN A 135 -15.02 11.64 -33.22
N LEU A 136 -13.83 11.93 -32.67
CA LEU A 136 -13.42 11.49 -31.35
C LEU A 136 -14.37 11.92 -30.21
N ASN A 137 -15.06 13.06 -30.40
CA ASN A 137 -16.07 13.56 -29.46
C ASN A 137 -17.28 12.62 -29.30
N GLU A 138 -17.62 11.83 -30.32
CA GLU A 138 -18.72 10.85 -30.28
C GLU A 138 -18.37 9.60 -29.44
N TYR A 139 -17.08 9.43 -29.14
CA TYR A 139 -16.53 8.32 -28.38
C TYR A 139 -16.20 8.68 -26.92
N LYS A 140 -16.68 9.83 -26.43
CA LYS A 140 -16.61 10.17 -25.00
C LYS A 140 -17.24 9.08 -24.13
N ASN A 141 -16.55 8.71 -23.07
CA ASN A 141 -16.88 7.62 -22.15
C ASN A 141 -17.01 6.24 -22.83
N LYS A 142 -16.50 6.08 -24.05
CA LYS A 142 -16.47 4.78 -24.75
C LYS A 142 -15.05 4.23 -24.79
N LEU A 143 -14.98 2.91 -24.87
CA LEU A 143 -13.74 2.18 -25.10
C LEU A 143 -13.29 2.39 -26.55
N VAL A 144 -12.02 2.74 -26.71
CA VAL A 144 -11.31 2.79 -27.98
C VAL A 144 -9.98 2.05 -27.86
N PHE A 145 -9.42 1.66 -29.00
CA PHE A 145 -8.06 1.15 -29.09
C PHE A 145 -7.17 2.25 -29.64
N ILE A 146 -6.13 2.59 -28.88
CA ILE A 146 -5.09 3.48 -29.37
C ILE A 146 -3.96 2.60 -29.85
N THR A 147 -3.58 2.79 -31.11
CA THR A 147 -2.71 1.88 -31.83
C THR A 147 -1.42 2.56 -32.25
N LEU A 148 -0.36 1.78 -32.37
CA LEU A 148 0.92 2.18 -32.95
C LEU A 148 1.30 1.18 -34.04
N LYS A 149 1.51 1.69 -35.25
CA LYS A 149 1.91 0.89 -36.40
C LYS A 149 3.31 0.33 -36.21
N ASN A 150 3.46 -0.97 -36.42
CA ASN A 150 4.78 -1.57 -36.50
C ASN A 150 5.41 -1.18 -37.85
N SER A 151 6.58 -0.56 -37.81
CA SER A 151 7.33 -0.12 -39.00
C SER A 151 7.90 -1.28 -39.83
N GLY A 152 7.69 -2.54 -39.41
CA GLY A 152 8.09 -3.72 -40.17
C GLY A 152 9.52 -4.17 -39.90
N GLY A 153 10.18 -3.62 -38.88
CA GLY A 153 11.43 -4.18 -38.37
C GLY A 153 11.19 -5.57 -37.79
N SER A 154 12.00 -6.56 -38.19
CA SER A 154 11.88 -7.95 -37.71
C SER A 154 12.13 -8.11 -36.21
N ASN A 155 12.66 -7.08 -35.56
CA ASN A 155 13.16 -7.13 -34.19
C ASN A 155 12.26 -6.37 -33.19
N ILE A 156 11.05 -5.98 -33.58
CA ILE A 156 10.14 -5.27 -32.66
C ILE A 156 9.34 -6.29 -31.83
N ASP A 157 9.53 -6.28 -30.51
CA ASP A 157 8.89 -7.20 -29.56
C ASP A 157 7.74 -6.57 -28.77
N LYS A 158 7.79 -5.26 -28.54
CA LYS A 158 6.78 -4.53 -27.77
C LYS A 158 6.67 -3.07 -28.17
N ALA A 159 5.64 -2.41 -27.66
CA ALA A 159 5.45 -0.97 -27.81
C ALA A 159 5.11 -0.34 -26.46
N ARG A 160 5.32 0.97 -26.35
CA ARG A 160 4.76 1.79 -25.27
C ARG A 160 3.92 2.91 -25.85
N ILE A 161 2.72 3.09 -25.32
CA ILE A 161 1.75 4.09 -25.80
C ILE A 161 1.26 4.87 -24.59
N ARG A 162 1.46 6.20 -24.61
CA ARG A 162 1.01 7.08 -23.54
C ARG A 162 -0.04 8.05 -24.03
N VAL A 163 -1.03 8.30 -23.17
CA VAL A 163 -2.19 9.14 -23.47
C VAL A 163 -2.34 10.16 -22.35
N ASN A 164 -2.23 11.44 -22.69
CA ASN A 164 -2.32 12.57 -21.75
C ASN A 164 -1.32 12.51 -20.59
N ALA A 165 -0.25 11.73 -20.70
CA ALA A 165 0.82 11.63 -19.70
C ALA A 165 2.02 12.51 -20.09
N ILE A 166 2.80 12.92 -19.09
CA ILE A 166 4.05 13.67 -19.26
C ILE A 166 5.23 12.70 -19.37
N ASP A 167 5.28 11.72 -18.46
CA ASP A 167 6.36 10.75 -18.36
C ASP A 167 5.92 9.36 -18.82
N TRP A 168 6.90 8.54 -19.21
CA TRP A 168 6.69 7.13 -19.50
C TRP A 168 6.54 6.34 -18.21
N ALA A 169 5.47 5.54 -18.12
CA ALA A 169 5.21 4.65 -17.00
C ALA A 169 5.17 3.20 -17.47
N THR A 170 5.50 2.26 -16.58
CA THR A 170 5.55 0.82 -16.90
C THR A 170 4.19 0.25 -17.33
N ASN A 171 3.09 0.86 -16.88
CA ASN A 171 1.74 0.48 -17.28
C ASN A 171 1.32 0.98 -18.68
N GLN A 172 2.20 1.70 -19.37
CA GLN A 172 1.98 2.17 -20.75
C GLN A 172 2.64 1.25 -21.78
N GLU A 173 3.40 0.24 -21.34
CA GLU A 173 3.93 -0.82 -22.20
C GLU A 173 2.82 -1.81 -22.59
N THR A 174 2.83 -2.25 -23.85
CA THR A 174 1.88 -3.22 -24.39
C THR A 174 2.59 -4.28 -25.22
N LEU A 175 2.16 -5.52 -24.99
CA LEU A 175 2.46 -6.69 -25.80
C LEU A 175 1.27 -7.06 -26.70
N LEU A 176 0.16 -6.30 -26.59
CA LEU A 176 -1.03 -6.56 -27.37
C LEU A 176 -0.78 -6.13 -28.81
N PHE A 177 -0.84 -7.10 -29.71
CA PHE A 177 -0.52 -6.91 -31.11
C PHE A 177 -1.63 -7.50 -31.99
N ASN A 178 -2.13 -6.69 -32.92
CA ASN A 178 -3.04 -7.13 -33.95
C ASN A 178 -2.22 -7.53 -35.20
N LYS A 179 -2.18 -8.82 -35.49
CA LYS A 179 -1.42 -9.38 -36.61
C LYS A 179 -1.98 -9.00 -37.97
N GLU A 180 -3.30 -8.86 -38.10
CA GLU A 180 -3.97 -8.56 -39.37
C GLU A 180 -3.66 -7.12 -39.82
N LEU A 181 -3.65 -6.20 -38.86
CA LEU A 181 -3.38 -4.78 -39.12
C LEU A 181 -1.90 -4.39 -38.93
N ASN A 182 -1.08 -5.29 -38.37
CA ASN A 182 0.32 -5.05 -38.00
C ASN A 182 0.48 -3.86 -37.02
N LEU A 183 -0.36 -3.82 -35.97
CA LEU A 183 -0.42 -2.71 -35.00
C LEU A 183 -0.29 -3.22 -33.55
N TYR A 184 0.50 -2.53 -32.73
CA TYR A 184 0.41 -2.64 -31.28
C TYR A 184 -0.73 -1.77 -30.76
N TYR A 185 -1.37 -2.14 -29.64
CA TYR A 185 -2.49 -1.37 -29.13
C TYR A 185 -2.64 -1.38 -27.61
N ILE A 186 -3.33 -0.36 -27.09
CA ILE A 186 -3.83 -0.29 -25.71
C ILE A 186 -5.33 -0.04 -25.70
N LYS A 187 -5.98 -0.52 -24.63
CA LYS A 187 -7.39 -0.26 -24.35
C LYS A 187 -7.50 1.06 -23.59
N TYR A 188 -8.25 2.02 -24.11
CA TYR A 188 -8.39 3.34 -23.51
C TYR A 188 -9.84 3.79 -23.49
N VAL A 189 -10.28 4.40 -22.38
CA VAL A 189 -11.60 5.01 -22.27
C VAL A 189 -11.42 6.52 -22.32
N ILE A 190 -12.03 7.18 -23.29
CA ILE A 190 -11.96 8.64 -23.44
C ILE A 190 -12.77 9.28 -22.31
N ALA A 191 -12.15 10.09 -21.46
CA ALA A 191 -12.86 10.78 -20.39
C ALA A 191 -13.85 11.81 -20.96
N SER A 192 -14.97 12.04 -20.27
CA SER A 192 -16.01 13.03 -20.63
C SER A 192 -15.47 14.44 -20.83
N ASP A 193 -14.42 14.77 -20.08
CA ASP A 193 -13.92 16.13 -19.90
C ASP A 193 -12.70 16.42 -20.79
N SER A 194 -12.04 15.37 -21.31
CA SER A 194 -10.86 15.52 -22.15
C SER A 194 -11.29 15.78 -23.60
N ALA A 195 -11.38 17.05 -23.98
CA ALA A 195 -11.63 17.45 -25.36
C ALA A 195 -10.43 17.18 -26.30
N ARG A 196 -9.26 16.80 -25.76
CA ARG A 196 -8.02 16.61 -26.52
C ARG A 196 -7.26 15.41 -25.97
N LEU A 197 -6.88 14.49 -26.86
CA LEU A 197 -5.95 13.40 -26.58
C LEU A 197 -4.57 13.79 -27.08
N ARG A 198 -3.58 13.79 -26.20
CA ARG A 198 -2.16 13.82 -26.55
C ARG A 198 -1.64 12.40 -26.51
N ILE A 199 -1.34 11.84 -27.67
CA ILE A 199 -0.90 10.45 -27.82
C ILE A 199 0.52 10.45 -28.35
N GLN A 200 1.37 9.65 -27.71
CA GLN A 200 2.73 9.37 -28.15
C GLN A 200 2.99 7.88 -28.05
N GLY A 201 3.77 7.34 -28.97
CA GLY A 201 4.03 5.91 -29.07
C GLY A 201 5.48 5.65 -29.44
N GLN A 202 6.09 4.64 -28.85
CA GLN A 202 7.42 4.18 -29.23
C GLN A 202 7.43 2.67 -29.37
N LEU A 203 8.12 2.19 -30.40
CA LEU A 203 8.40 0.77 -30.59
C LEU A 203 9.68 0.42 -29.84
N HIS A 204 9.73 -0.77 -29.25
CA HIS A 204 10.95 -1.32 -28.67
C HIS A 204 11.59 -2.26 -29.68
N ASP A 205 12.88 -2.06 -29.94
CA ASP A 205 13.69 -2.98 -30.71
C ASP A 205 14.40 -3.94 -29.75
N MET A 206 14.33 -5.24 -30.00
CA MET A 206 15.06 -6.25 -29.23
C MET A 206 16.58 -6.00 -29.20
N VAL A 207 17.13 -5.36 -30.24
CA VAL A 207 18.57 -5.12 -30.39
C VAL A 207 18.98 -3.79 -29.80
N SER A 208 18.30 -2.71 -30.19
CA SER A 208 18.67 -1.34 -29.80
C SER A 208 17.93 -0.80 -28.59
N GLY A 209 16.88 -1.49 -28.14
CA GLY A 209 16.04 -1.08 -27.01
C GLY A 209 15.03 -0.01 -27.40
N TRP A 210 14.81 0.96 -26.50
CA TRP A 210 13.94 2.09 -26.79
C TRP A 210 14.70 3.15 -27.58
N PRO A 211 14.17 3.64 -28.72
CA PRO A 211 14.77 4.75 -29.43
C PRO A 211 14.75 6.00 -28.53
N GLU A 212 15.91 6.67 -28.43
CA GLU A 212 16.08 7.96 -27.74
C GLU A 212 15.35 9.10 -28.44
#